data_AF-X1UAK8-F1
#
_entry.id   AF-X1UAK8-F1
#
_cell.length_a   1.000
_cell.length_b   1.000
_cell.length_c   1.000
_cell.angle_alpha   90.00
_cell.angle_beta   90.00
_cell.angle_gamma   90.00
#
_symmetry.space_group_name_H-M   'P 1'
#
loop_
_entity.id
_entity.type
_entity.pdbx_description
1 polymer ?
#
loop_
_entity_poly.entity_id
_entity_poly.type
_entity_poly.pdbx_seq_one_letter_code
_entity_poly.pdbx_strand_id
1 'polypeptide(L)'
;VIPAALAVAESVGNVSGKEFITALALGSDIVSRLGLALKEDPIKHGWYMPPILGAFGAATAACKLLNLGPEQILDAFSLTLCQATCSAELTQSPHSVVRAIRDAFSAKAGVLSAQLAARGVTGFEQPFEGKAGLFQLYSRGNYDPSVLTNGLGEIFEGANVSFKPWPSCRGTHPFIEATLHILNTHDIKPADIEGIKLFLSPSPINRVLCEPLETKRSPRTAIDAKFSIPFTVALASVQRG
;
A
#
# COMPACT_ATOMS: atom_id res chain seq x y z
N VAL A 1 1.15 -7.85 4.52
CA VAL A 1 1.25 -9.27 4.13
C VAL A 1 2.46 -9.94 4.76
N ILE A 2 3.70 -9.57 4.40
CA ILE A 2 4.92 -10.29 4.84
C ILE A 2 5.02 -10.50 6.37
N PRO A 3 4.87 -9.47 7.24
CA PRO A 3 4.98 -9.70 8.68
C PRO A 3 3.94 -10.68 9.24
N ALA A 4 2.71 -10.64 8.70
CA ALA A 4 1.65 -11.56 9.10
C ALA A 4 1.96 -13.00 8.68
N ALA A 5 2.43 -13.19 7.44
CA ALA A 5 2.80 -14.51 6.94
C ALA A 5 3.98 -15.10 7.74
N LEU A 6 4.99 -14.29 8.06
CA LEU A 6 6.14 -14.74 8.88
C LEU A 6 5.67 -15.20 10.26
N ALA A 7 4.92 -14.36 10.96
CA ALA A 7 4.43 -14.69 12.31
C ALA A 7 3.58 -15.96 12.34
N VAL A 8 2.70 -16.14 11.34
CA VAL A 8 1.85 -17.35 11.26
C VAL A 8 2.68 -18.58 10.87
N ALA A 9 3.62 -18.45 9.92
CA ALA A 9 4.46 -19.57 9.52
C ALA A 9 5.35 -20.07 10.68
N GLU A 10 5.92 -19.16 11.45
CA GLU A 10 6.68 -19.48 12.66
C GLU A 10 5.78 -20.15 13.71
N SER A 11 4.56 -19.65 13.91
CA SER A 11 3.61 -20.22 14.87
C SER A 11 3.08 -21.60 14.49
N VAL A 12 2.86 -21.86 13.19
CA VAL A 12 2.41 -23.17 12.69
C VAL A 12 3.56 -24.18 12.76
N GLY A 13 4.79 -23.73 12.48
CA GLY A 13 5.97 -24.58 12.39
C GLY A 13 5.98 -25.44 11.12
N ASN A 14 7.17 -25.89 10.70
CA ASN A 14 7.37 -26.78 9.54
C ASN A 14 6.75 -26.30 8.21
N VAL A 15 6.52 -24.99 8.04
CA VAL A 15 6.05 -24.42 6.77
C VAL A 15 7.19 -24.42 5.76
N SER A 16 6.99 -25.06 4.61
CA SER A 16 7.98 -25.05 3.53
C SER A 16 8.08 -23.68 2.87
N GLY A 17 9.24 -23.37 2.26
CA GLY A 17 9.42 -22.14 1.50
C GLY A 17 8.39 -21.98 0.37
N LYS A 18 7.97 -23.09 -0.25
CA LYS A 18 6.91 -23.09 -1.28
C LYS A 18 5.56 -22.67 -0.71
N GLU A 19 5.15 -23.21 0.42
CA GLU A 19 3.89 -22.84 1.09
C GLU A 19 3.91 -21.37 1.52
N PHE A 20 5.04 -20.92 2.08
CA PHE A 20 5.22 -19.53 2.48
C PHE A 20 5.10 -18.56 1.29
N ILE A 21 5.83 -18.83 0.20
CA ILE A 21 5.77 -18.00 -1.01
C ILE A 21 4.37 -18.03 -1.63
N THR A 22 3.67 -19.17 -1.60
CA THR A 22 2.29 -19.28 -2.08
C THR A 22 1.35 -18.40 -1.26
N ALA A 23 1.48 -18.40 0.06
CA ALA A 23 0.68 -17.52 0.93
C ALA A 23 0.96 -16.03 0.65
N LEU A 24 2.23 -15.66 0.43
CA LEU A 24 2.60 -14.29 0.05
C LEU A 24 2.03 -13.88 -1.30
N ALA A 25 2.08 -14.77 -2.30
CA ALA A 25 1.55 -14.52 -3.63
C ALA A 25 0.03 -14.25 -3.58
N LEU A 26 -0.73 -15.11 -2.90
CA LEU A 26 -2.17 -14.95 -2.71
C LEU A 26 -2.52 -13.69 -1.92
N GLY A 27 -1.79 -13.42 -0.83
CA GLY A 27 -2.00 -12.22 -0.02
C GLY A 27 -1.67 -10.93 -0.76
N SER A 28 -0.71 -10.94 -1.67
CA SER A 28 -0.37 -9.77 -2.50
C SER A 28 -1.38 -9.58 -3.63
N ASP A 29 -1.80 -10.67 -4.26
CA ASP A 29 -2.76 -10.67 -5.36
C ASP A 29 -4.12 -10.10 -4.94
N ILE A 30 -4.69 -10.55 -3.82
CA ILE A 30 -5.98 -10.03 -3.35
C ILE A 30 -5.91 -8.53 -3.05
N VAL A 31 -4.80 -8.03 -2.49
CA VAL A 31 -4.62 -6.60 -2.19
C VAL A 31 -4.61 -5.79 -3.47
N SER A 32 -3.87 -6.25 -4.48
CA SER A 32 -3.81 -5.61 -5.79
C SER A 32 -5.18 -5.60 -6.46
N ARG A 33 -5.88 -6.73 -6.50
CA ARG A 33 -7.22 -6.85 -7.10
C ARG A 33 -8.25 -5.95 -6.43
N LEU A 34 -8.30 -5.95 -5.09
CA LEU A 34 -9.18 -5.06 -4.33
C LEU A 34 -8.86 -3.59 -4.62
N GLY A 35 -7.59 -3.23 -4.76
CA GLY A 35 -7.16 -1.87 -5.11
C GLY A 35 -7.56 -1.46 -6.53
N LEU A 36 -7.37 -2.33 -7.51
CA LEU A 36 -7.73 -2.10 -8.92
C LEU A 36 -9.25 -2.03 -9.14
N ALA A 37 -10.02 -2.72 -8.31
CA ALA A 37 -11.48 -2.68 -8.36
C ALA A 37 -12.05 -1.33 -7.91
N LEU A 38 -11.34 -0.53 -7.11
CA LEU A 38 -11.83 0.78 -6.65
C LEU A 38 -11.99 1.76 -7.82
N LYS A 39 -13.18 2.36 -7.94
CA LYS A 39 -13.49 3.40 -8.95
C LYS A 39 -13.83 4.76 -8.33
N GLU A 40 -13.82 4.86 -7.01
CA GLU A 40 -13.88 6.11 -6.25
C GLU A 40 -12.59 6.25 -5.44
N ASP A 41 -12.13 7.48 -5.23
CA ASP A 41 -10.94 7.75 -4.40
C ASP A 41 -11.34 7.90 -2.92
N PRO A 42 -11.06 6.91 -2.05
CA PRO A 42 -11.57 6.92 -0.69
C PRO A 42 -10.92 8.00 0.19
N ILE A 43 -9.79 8.57 -0.24
CA ILE A 43 -9.13 9.65 0.50
C ILE A 43 -10.01 10.90 0.57
N LYS A 44 -10.87 11.13 -0.44
CA LYS A 44 -11.85 12.23 -0.47
C LYS A 44 -12.89 12.11 0.64
N HIS A 45 -13.04 10.91 1.19
CA HIS A 45 -14.01 10.57 2.22
C HIS A 45 -13.34 10.26 3.57
N GLY A 46 -12.07 10.61 3.72
CA GLY A 46 -11.33 10.47 4.99
C GLY A 46 -10.64 9.12 5.18
N TRP A 47 -10.59 8.27 4.17
CA TRP A 47 -10.02 6.92 4.28
C TRP A 47 -8.67 6.78 3.58
N TYR A 48 -7.71 6.18 4.28
CA TYR A 48 -6.42 5.82 3.69
C TYR A 48 -6.40 4.32 3.38
N MET A 49 -6.67 3.95 2.13
CA MET A 49 -6.91 2.55 1.74
C MET A 49 -5.76 1.55 1.88
N PRO A 50 -4.48 1.89 1.65
CA PRO A 50 -3.44 0.86 1.56
C PRO A 50 -3.34 -0.06 2.79
N PRO A 51 -3.40 0.42 4.05
CA PRO A 51 -3.43 -0.44 5.22
C PRO A 51 -4.75 -1.22 5.34
N ILE A 52 -5.89 -0.63 4.98
CA ILE A 52 -7.20 -1.30 5.02
C ILE A 52 -7.19 -2.52 4.09
N LEU A 53 -6.78 -2.35 2.84
CA LEU A 53 -6.65 -3.45 1.88
C LEU A 53 -5.57 -4.45 2.31
N GLY A 54 -4.45 -3.95 2.83
CA GLY A 54 -3.34 -4.77 3.33
C GLY A 54 -3.75 -5.72 4.47
N ALA A 55 -4.80 -5.41 5.22
CA ALA A 55 -5.36 -6.30 6.25
C ALA A 55 -5.97 -7.56 5.63
N PHE A 56 -6.66 -7.45 4.49
CA PHE A 56 -7.20 -8.59 3.76
C PHE A 56 -6.08 -9.45 3.16
N GLY A 57 -5.02 -8.84 2.64
CA GLY A 57 -3.83 -9.60 2.22
C GLY A 57 -3.16 -10.35 3.36
N ALA A 58 -3.11 -9.76 4.56
CA ALA A 58 -2.63 -10.42 5.76
C ALA A 58 -3.54 -11.59 6.18
N ALA A 59 -4.85 -11.39 6.16
CA ALA A 59 -5.84 -12.44 6.43
C ALA A 59 -5.71 -13.60 5.43
N THR A 60 -5.63 -13.32 4.13
CA THR A 60 -5.46 -14.35 3.08
C THR A 60 -4.21 -15.18 3.30
N ALA A 61 -3.07 -14.54 3.57
CA ALA A 61 -1.82 -15.25 3.83
C ALA A 61 -1.94 -16.11 5.11
N ALA A 62 -2.53 -15.58 6.18
CA ALA A 62 -2.75 -16.31 7.42
C ALA A 62 -3.69 -17.51 7.24
N CYS A 63 -4.83 -17.33 6.56
CA CYS A 63 -5.77 -18.40 6.25
C CYS A 63 -5.11 -19.51 5.42
N LYS A 64 -4.27 -19.14 4.44
CA LYS A 64 -3.54 -20.12 3.63
C LYS A 64 -2.58 -20.96 4.48
N LEU A 65 -1.84 -20.33 5.38
CA LEU A 65 -0.87 -21.01 6.25
C LEU A 65 -1.54 -21.85 7.34
N LEU A 66 -2.73 -21.43 7.80
CA LEU A 66 -3.56 -22.20 8.74
C LEU A 66 -4.41 -23.29 8.05
N ASN A 67 -4.28 -23.44 6.73
CA ASN A 67 -5.03 -24.40 5.91
C ASN A 67 -6.56 -24.31 6.09
N LEU A 68 -7.10 -23.08 6.13
CA LEU A 68 -8.52 -22.85 6.32
C LEU A 68 -9.34 -23.13 5.05
N GLY A 69 -10.56 -23.65 5.23
CA GLY A 69 -11.52 -23.88 4.16
C GLY A 69 -12.27 -22.60 3.71
N PRO A 70 -13.03 -22.65 2.62
CA PRO A 70 -13.73 -21.48 2.05
C PRO A 70 -14.65 -20.75 3.04
N GLU A 71 -15.42 -21.48 3.85
CA GLU A 71 -16.31 -20.89 4.86
C GLU A 71 -15.53 -20.11 5.92
N GLN A 72 -14.43 -20.70 6.44
CA GLN A 72 -13.57 -20.03 7.41
C GLN A 72 -12.81 -18.83 6.80
N ILE A 73 -12.47 -18.88 5.51
CA ILE A 73 -11.87 -17.74 4.82
C ILE A 73 -12.88 -16.60 4.71
N LEU A 74 -14.13 -16.90 4.39
CA LEU A 74 -15.21 -15.92 4.36
C LEU A 74 -15.39 -15.26 5.74
N ASP A 75 -15.47 -16.08 6.79
CA ASP A 75 -15.54 -15.60 8.18
C ASP A 75 -14.34 -14.70 8.52
N ALA A 76 -13.12 -15.11 8.16
CA ALA A 76 -11.92 -14.32 8.41
C ALA A 76 -11.93 -12.96 7.68
N PHE A 77 -12.45 -12.88 6.44
CA PHE A 77 -12.60 -11.61 5.75
C PHE A 77 -13.64 -10.71 6.41
N SER A 78 -14.75 -11.28 6.89
CA SER A 78 -15.77 -10.55 7.62
C SER A 78 -15.24 -9.97 8.94
N LEU A 79 -14.54 -10.79 9.72
CA LEU A 79 -13.86 -10.33 10.94
C LEU A 79 -12.77 -9.30 10.65
N THR A 80 -12.10 -9.39 9.50
CA THR A 80 -11.09 -8.41 9.07
C THR A 80 -11.72 -7.06 8.75
N LEU A 81 -12.87 -7.03 8.08
CA LEU A 81 -13.58 -5.78 7.78
C LEU A 81 -13.96 -5.02 9.06
N CYS A 82 -14.33 -5.72 10.13
CA CYS A 82 -14.65 -5.09 11.42
C CYS A 82 -13.45 -4.41 12.10
N GLN A 83 -12.23 -4.69 11.66
CA GLN A 83 -10.98 -4.20 12.27
C GLN A 83 -10.16 -3.31 11.31
N ALA A 84 -10.37 -3.44 10.00
CA ALA A 84 -9.59 -2.76 8.98
C ALA A 84 -9.99 -1.29 8.88
N THR A 85 -9.18 -0.40 9.45
CA THR A 85 -9.40 1.05 9.39
C THR A 85 -8.09 1.81 9.30
N CYS A 86 -8.10 2.94 8.60
CA CYS A 86 -7.00 3.88 8.61
C CYS A 86 -7.48 5.27 8.18
N SER A 87 -7.36 6.25 9.08
CA SER A 87 -7.78 7.63 8.80
C SER A 87 -6.81 8.33 7.85
N ALA A 88 -7.36 9.05 6.87
CA ALA A 88 -6.58 9.93 5.99
C ALA A 88 -5.93 11.10 6.74
N GLU A 89 -6.29 11.38 7.99
CA GLU A 89 -5.66 12.39 8.84
C GLU A 89 -4.14 12.16 9.01
N LEU A 90 -3.68 10.90 8.88
CA LEU A 90 -2.26 10.58 8.85
C LEU A 90 -1.50 11.35 7.76
N THR A 91 -2.20 11.78 6.69
CA THR A 91 -1.61 12.56 5.61
C THR A 91 -1.35 14.01 5.99
N GLN A 92 -2.12 14.53 6.96
CA GLN A 92 -2.06 15.90 7.47
C GLN A 92 -1.19 16.04 8.73
N SER A 93 -0.62 14.94 9.22
CA SER A 93 0.18 14.89 10.46
C SER A 93 1.68 14.68 10.17
N PRO A 94 2.44 15.70 9.74
CA PRO A 94 3.84 15.56 9.34
C PRO A 94 4.78 15.20 10.51
N HIS A 95 4.41 15.53 11.74
CA HIS A 95 5.20 15.16 12.93
C HIS A 95 4.87 13.76 13.46
N SER A 96 3.84 13.11 12.92
CA SER A 96 3.42 11.80 13.39
C SER A 96 4.29 10.68 12.84
N VAL A 97 4.70 9.77 13.73
CA VAL A 97 5.39 8.52 13.39
C VAL A 97 4.42 7.40 13.01
N VAL A 98 3.10 7.64 13.01
CA VAL A 98 2.08 6.61 12.77
C VAL A 98 2.28 5.85 11.47
N ARG A 99 2.85 6.52 10.44
CA ARG A 99 3.14 5.90 9.15
C ARG A 99 4.10 4.70 9.26
N ALA A 100 4.98 4.67 10.27
CA ALA A 100 5.90 3.57 10.50
C ALA A 100 5.22 2.33 11.13
N ILE A 101 4.09 2.51 11.80
CA ILE A 101 3.42 1.44 12.55
C ILE A 101 2.05 1.05 11.98
N ARG A 102 1.43 1.88 11.13
CA ARG A 102 0.05 1.68 10.67
C ARG A 102 -0.20 0.31 10.03
N ASP A 103 0.78 -0.20 9.28
CA ASP A 103 0.66 -1.48 8.58
C ASP A 103 0.76 -2.67 9.54
N ALA A 104 1.29 -2.46 10.76
CA ALA A 104 1.28 -3.46 11.83
C ALA A 104 -0.14 -3.70 12.36
N PHE A 105 -1.00 -2.68 12.40
CA PHE A 105 -2.41 -2.85 12.78
C PHE A 105 -3.14 -3.75 11.78
N SER A 106 -2.91 -3.55 10.48
CA SER A 106 -3.46 -4.38 9.42
C SER A 106 -2.97 -5.83 9.50
N ALA A 107 -1.67 -6.01 9.75
CA ALA A 107 -1.09 -7.35 9.92
C ALA A 107 -1.71 -8.06 11.13
N LYS A 108 -1.81 -7.37 12.27
CA LYS A 108 -2.45 -7.90 13.49
C LYS A 108 -3.91 -8.29 13.24
N ALA A 109 -4.68 -7.41 12.60
CA ALA A 109 -6.09 -7.65 12.32
C ALA A 109 -6.29 -8.90 11.46
N GLY A 110 -5.54 -9.04 10.35
CA GLY A 110 -5.66 -10.20 9.47
C GLY A 110 -5.28 -11.52 10.14
N VAL A 111 -4.19 -11.54 10.93
CA VAL A 111 -3.79 -12.74 11.68
C VAL A 111 -4.83 -13.12 12.72
N LEU A 112 -5.32 -12.15 13.51
CA LEU A 112 -6.33 -12.39 14.53
C LEU A 112 -7.63 -12.92 13.90
N SER A 113 -8.10 -12.32 12.81
CA SER A 113 -9.31 -12.78 12.12
C SER A 113 -9.20 -14.23 11.62
N ALA A 114 -8.06 -14.59 11.00
CA ALA A 114 -7.83 -15.95 10.56
C ALA A 114 -7.79 -16.94 11.74
N GLN A 115 -7.16 -16.56 12.85
CA GLN A 115 -7.12 -17.37 14.07
C GLN A 115 -8.49 -17.56 14.74
N LEU A 116 -9.35 -16.54 14.70
CA LEU A 116 -10.72 -16.60 15.22
C LEU A 116 -11.59 -17.49 14.33
N ALA A 117 -11.53 -17.33 13.01
CA ALA A 117 -12.25 -18.18 12.06
C ALA A 117 -11.80 -19.65 12.14
N ALA A 118 -10.50 -19.90 12.34
CA ALA A 118 -9.96 -21.25 12.59
C ALA A 118 -10.59 -21.93 13.81
N ARG A 119 -11.10 -21.14 14.77
CA ARG A 119 -11.77 -21.60 16.00
C ARG A 119 -13.30 -21.56 15.92
N GLY A 120 -13.85 -21.34 14.73
CA GLY A 120 -15.30 -21.37 14.50
C GLY A 120 -16.04 -20.09 14.85
N VAL A 121 -15.34 -18.96 14.99
CA VAL A 121 -16.01 -17.65 15.06
C VAL A 121 -16.50 -17.27 13.67
N THR A 122 -17.83 -17.20 13.51
CA THR A 122 -18.48 -16.88 12.24
C THR A 122 -18.65 -15.37 12.02
N GLY A 123 -18.67 -14.97 10.76
CA GLY A 123 -18.87 -13.59 10.31
C GLY A 123 -20.13 -13.42 9.45
N PHE A 124 -20.18 -12.32 8.70
CA PHE A 124 -21.24 -12.08 7.71
C PHE A 124 -20.91 -12.66 6.34
N GLU A 125 -21.93 -12.85 5.51
CA GLU A 125 -21.81 -13.53 4.20
C GLU A 125 -21.19 -12.68 3.09
N GLN A 126 -21.21 -11.35 3.23
CA GLN A 126 -20.82 -10.43 2.14
C GLN A 126 -19.85 -9.34 2.59
N PRO A 127 -18.57 -9.68 2.89
CA PRO A 127 -17.60 -8.70 3.38
C PRO A 127 -17.18 -7.65 2.36
N PHE A 128 -17.27 -7.95 1.07
CA PHE A 128 -16.86 -6.99 0.03
C PHE A 128 -18.06 -6.26 -0.59
N GLU A 129 -19.05 -7.03 -1.05
CA GLU A 129 -20.12 -6.55 -1.94
C GLU A 129 -21.42 -6.21 -1.21
N GLY A 130 -21.51 -6.53 0.08
CA GLY A 130 -22.72 -6.34 0.85
C GLY A 130 -23.15 -4.87 0.95
N LYS A 131 -24.41 -4.65 1.37
CA LYS A 131 -24.98 -3.31 1.57
C LYS A 131 -24.22 -2.43 2.57
N ALA A 132 -23.36 -3.03 3.38
CA ALA A 132 -22.40 -2.35 4.27
C ALA A 132 -21.01 -3.00 4.19
N GLY A 133 -20.69 -3.62 3.05
CA GLY A 133 -19.40 -4.25 2.78
C GLY A 133 -18.31 -3.24 2.42
N LEU A 134 -17.09 -3.73 2.22
CA LEU A 134 -15.90 -2.94 1.90
C LEU A 134 -16.16 -1.86 0.82
N PHE A 135 -16.73 -2.24 -0.33
CA PHE A 135 -16.89 -1.31 -1.43
C PHE A 135 -17.96 -0.26 -1.15
N GLN A 136 -19.01 -0.63 -0.42
CA GLN A 136 -20.03 0.35 -0.01
C GLN A 136 -19.47 1.35 1.01
N LEU A 137 -18.70 0.88 2.00
CA LEU A 137 -18.13 1.69 3.06
C LEU A 137 -17.06 2.67 2.57
N TYR A 138 -16.12 2.18 1.76
CA TYR A 138 -14.93 2.94 1.40
C TYR A 138 -14.99 3.54 -0.01
N SER A 139 -15.76 2.92 -0.93
CA SER A 139 -15.86 3.34 -2.33
C SER A 139 -17.26 3.87 -2.70
N ARG A 140 -18.16 4.04 -1.72
CA ARG A 140 -19.57 4.45 -1.93
C ARG A 140 -20.31 3.57 -2.95
N GLY A 141 -19.93 2.29 -3.05
CA GLY A 141 -20.49 1.34 -3.99
C GLY A 141 -19.96 1.48 -5.42
N ASN A 142 -19.02 2.40 -5.68
CA ASN A 142 -18.41 2.59 -6.99
C ASN A 142 -17.14 1.72 -7.13
N TYR A 143 -17.29 0.55 -7.73
CA TYR A 143 -16.20 -0.41 -7.95
C TYR A 143 -16.47 -1.26 -9.19
N ASP A 144 -15.44 -1.94 -9.67
CA ASP A 144 -15.50 -2.87 -10.79
C ASP A 144 -15.31 -4.31 -10.31
N PRO A 145 -16.40 -5.09 -10.17
CA PRO A 145 -16.32 -6.47 -9.68
C PRO A 145 -15.58 -7.40 -10.65
N SER A 146 -15.52 -7.07 -11.95
CA SER A 146 -14.90 -7.97 -12.94
C SER A 146 -13.42 -8.19 -12.67
N VAL A 147 -12.74 -7.18 -12.13
CA VAL A 147 -11.31 -7.21 -11.80
C VAL A 147 -11.00 -8.22 -10.67
N LEU A 148 -11.96 -8.50 -9.79
CA LEU A 148 -11.74 -9.36 -8.63
C LEU A 148 -11.47 -10.81 -9.04
N THR A 149 -12.18 -11.29 -10.06
CA THR A 149 -12.13 -12.71 -10.47
C THR A 149 -11.49 -12.92 -11.84
N ASN A 150 -11.24 -11.86 -12.60
CA ASN A 150 -10.63 -11.98 -13.92
C ASN A 150 -9.26 -12.68 -13.87
N GLY A 151 -9.10 -13.76 -14.62
CA GLY A 151 -7.85 -14.52 -14.72
C GLY A 151 -7.36 -15.14 -13.41
N LEU A 152 -8.24 -15.44 -12.44
CA LEU A 152 -7.83 -16.11 -11.21
C LEU A 152 -7.11 -17.43 -11.49
N GLY A 153 -5.99 -17.66 -10.80
CA GLY A 153 -5.14 -18.84 -10.99
C GLY A 153 -4.13 -18.74 -12.14
N GLU A 154 -4.32 -17.80 -13.07
CA GLU A 154 -3.43 -17.58 -14.21
C GLU A 154 -2.68 -16.25 -14.08
N ILE A 155 -3.39 -15.19 -13.70
CA ILE A 155 -2.86 -13.84 -13.54
C ILE A 155 -2.79 -13.53 -12.05
N PHE A 156 -1.59 -13.19 -11.59
CA PHE A 156 -1.35 -12.67 -10.26
C PHE A 156 -0.99 -11.20 -10.35
N GLU A 157 -1.91 -10.32 -10.00
CA GLU A 157 -1.72 -8.87 -9.99
C GLU A 157 -0.63 -8.44 -8.99
N GLY A 158 -0.32 -9.31 -8.02
CA GLY A 158 0.85 -9.17 -7.16
C GLY A 158 2.18 -9.13 -7.93
N ALA A 159 2.27 -9.70 -9.13
CA ALA A 159 3.48 -9.65 -9.97
C ALA A 159 3.68 -8.28 -10.65
N ASN A 160 2.62 -7.47 -10.76
CA ASN A 160 2.64 -6.14 -11.35
C ASN A 160 3.06 -5.05 -10.35
N VAL A 161 3.45 -5.42 -9.12
CA VAL A 161 3.94 -4.47 -8.12
C VAL A 161 5.36 -4.03 -8.44
N SER A 162 5.65 -2.74 -8.21
CA SER A 162 6.97 -2.16 -8.46
C SER A 162 7.78 -2.03 -7.17
N PHE A 163 9.06 -2.37 -7.25
CA PHE A 163 10.03 -2.03 -6.20
C PHE A 163 10.33 -0.52 -6.22
N LYS A 164 10.64 0.05 -5.06
CA LYS A 164 11.00 1.46 -4.95
C LYS A 164 12.52 1.59 -5.00
N PRO A 165 13.10 2.24 -6.03
CA PRO A 165 14.54 2.50 -6.06
C PRO A 165 14.95 3.51 -4.97
N TRP A 166 14.11 4.52 -4.70
CA TRP A 166 14.36 5.51 -3.64
C TRP A 166 13.33 5.44 -2.51
N PRO A 167 13.74 5.67 -1.25
CA PRO A 167 12.89 5.57 -0.06
C PRO A 167 11.98 6.80 0.13
N SER A 168 11.32 7.26 -0.94
CA SER A 168 10.42 8.42 -0.99
C SER A 168 9.01 8.06 -1.52
N CYS A 169 8.14 9.08 -1.60
CA CYS A 169 6.85 8.95 -2.28
C CYS A 169 7.07 8.61 -3.76
N ARG A 170 6.27 7.68 -4.31
CA ARG A 170 6.40 7.21 -5.71
C ARG A 170 6.29 8.36 -6.71
N GLY A 171 5.49 9.39 -6.41
CA GLY A 171 5.33 10.56 -7.29
C GLY A 171 6.61 11.38 -7.46
N THR A 172 7.62 11.22 -6.60
CA THR A 172 8.92 11.90 -6.78
C THR A 172 9.85 11.16 -7.74
N HIS A 173 9.61 9.86 -7.99
CA HIS A 173 10.56 8.96 -8.65
C HIS A 173 10.85 9.36 -10.11
N PRO A 174 9.86 9.72 -10.95
CA PRO A 174 10.15 10.15 -12.31
C PRO A 174 11.06 11.38 -12.38
N PHE A 175 10.96 12.29 -11.41
CA PHE A 175 11.78 13.50 -11.35
C PHE A 175 13.21 13.21 -10.90
N ILE A 176 13.38 12.29 -9.94
CA ILE A 176 14.70 11.81 -9.52
C ILE A 176 15.40 11.13 -10.70
N GLU A 177 14.73 10.17 -11.35
CA GLU A 177 15.26 9.43 -12.50
C GLU A 177 15.66 10.38 -13.64
N ALA A 178 14.76 11.28 -14.04
CA ALA A 178 15.05 12.24 -15.11
C ALA A 178 16.24 13.14 -14.77
N THR A 179 16.36 13.59 -13.51
CA THR A 179 17.49 14.40 -13.05
C THR A 179 18.80 13.62 -13.16
N LEU A 180 18.85 12.41 -12.59
CA LEU A 180 20.04 11.57 -12.64
C LEU A 180 20.44 11.23 -14.08
N HIS A 181 19.46 10.91 -14.93
CA HIS A 181 19.69 10.61 -16.34
C HIS A 181 20.35 11.79 -17.08
N ILE A 182 19.82 13.01 -16.93
CA ILE A 182 20.37 14.22 -17.57
C ILE A 182 21.78 14.51 -17.08
N LEU A 183 21.99 14.49 -15.76
CA LEU A 183 23.29 14.82 -15.17
C LEU A 183 24.36 13.80 -15.57
N ASN A 184 24.02 12.52 -15.63
CA ASN A 184 24.96 11.47 -16.02
C ASN A 184 25.25 11.48 -17.53
N THR A 185 24.23 11.72 -18.36
CA THR A 185 24.38 11.74 -19.83
C THR A 185 25.26 12.90 -20.30
N HIS A 186 25.20 14.04 -19.60
CA HIS A 186 25.92 15.26 -19.99
C HIS A 186 27.09 15.61 -19.07
N ASP A 187 27.41 14.74 -18.10
CA ASP A 187 28.42 14.95 -17.06
C ASP A 187 28.33 16.30 -16.29
N ILE A 188 27.13 16.85 -16.12
CA ILE A 188 26.88 18.17 -15.49
C ILE A 188 27.12 18.09 -13.98
N LYS A 189 28.23 18.62 -13.47
CA LYS A 189 28.59 18.58 -12.04
C LYS A 189 27.62 19.45 -11.22
N PRO A 190 27.46 19.17 -9.91
CA PRO A 190 26.60 20.00 -9.05
C PRO A 190 26.96 21.50 -9.09
N ALA A 191 28.25 21.82 -9.24
CA ALA A 191 28.74 23.19 -9.34
C ALA A 191 28.36 23.91 -10.64
N ASP A 192 27.97 23.16 -11.68
CA ASP A 192 27.56 23.69 -12.98
C ASP A 192 26.07 24.08 -13.02
N ILE A 193 25.30 23.76 -11.96
CA ILE A 193 23.85 23.92 -11.93
C ILE A 193 23.48 25.27 -11.29
N GLU A 194 23.09 26.24 -12.12
CA GLU A 194 22.51 27.50 -11.63
C GLU A 194 21.10 27.29 -11.03
N GLY A 195 20.29 26.41 -11.64
CA GLY A 195 18.95 26.11 -11.16
C GLY A 195 18.27 24.98 -11.91
N ILE A 196 17.25 24.39 -11.27
CA ILE A 196 16.44 23.31 -11.84
C ILE A 196 14.99 23.77 -11.93
N LYS A 197 14.42 23.73 -13.13
CA LYS A 197 13.01 24.04 -13.40
C LYS A 197 12.26 22.76 -13.74
N LEU A 198 11.22 22.47 -12.96
CA LEU A 198 10.40 21.27 -13.12
C LEU A 198 9.06 21.63 -13.76
N PHE A 199 8.66 20.86 -14.77
CA PHE A 199 7.35 20.98 -15.41
C PHE A 199 6.46 19.84 -14.93
N LEU A 200 5.30 20.19 -14.38
CA LEU A 200 4.42 19.26 -13.69
C LEU A 200 3.05 19.29 -14.36
N SER A 201 2.45 18.11 -14.58
CA SER A 201 1.03 18.05 -14.91
C SER A 201 0.20 18.54 -13.72
N PRO A 202 -0.97 19.17 -13.95
CA PRO A 202 -1.85 19.69 -12.89
C PRO A 202 -2.62 18.55 -12.21
N SER A 203 -1.90 17.60 -11.64
CA SER A 203 -2.46 16.47 -10.89
C SER A 203 -2.49 16.78 -9.40
N PRO A 204 -3.50 16.29 -8.65
CA PRO A 204 -3.56 16.46 -7.20
C PRO A 204 -2.31 15.94 -6.48
N ILE A 205 -1.71 14.84 -6.97
CA ILE A 205 -0.49 14.28 -6.38
C ILE A 205 0.72 15.21 -6.55
N ASN A 206 0.90 15.82 -7.72
CA ASN A 206 1.99 16.78 -7.93
C ASN A 206 1.83 18.01 -7.04
N ARG A 207 0.59 18.48 -6.87
CA ARG A 207 0.28 19.58 -5.95
C ARG A 207 0.74 19.27 -4.53
N VAL A 208 0.36 18.11 -3.99
CA VAL A 208 0.74 17.67 -2.63
C VAL A 208 2.26 17.55 -2.46
N LEU A 209 3.00 17.24 -3.52
CA LEU A 209 4.45 17.05 -3.48
C LEU A 209 5.26 18.33 -3.76
N CYS A 210 4.61 19.42 -4.18
CA CYS A 210 5.26 20.69 -4.52
C CYS A 210 4.74 21.89 -3.73
N GLU A 211 3.55 21.82 -3.13
CA GLU A 211 2.94 22.93 -2.41
C GLU A 211 2.82 22.65 -0.89
N PRO A 212 2.99 23.68 -0.04
CA PRO A 212 3.54 25.00 -0.34
C PRO A 212 5.04 24.92 -0.72
N LEU A 213 5.44 25.68 -1.75
CA LEU A 213 6.78 25.55 -2.35
C LEU A 213 7.92 25.79 -1.35
N GLU A 214 7.80 26.80 -0.49
CA GLU A 214 8.82 27.13 0.51
C GLU A 214 9.07 25.96 1.48
N THR A 215 7.98 25.35 1.97
CA THR A 215 8.07 24.17 2.84
C THR A 215 8.65 22.97 2.11
N LYS A 216 8.27 22.76 0.84
CA LYS A 216 8.80 21.64 0.05
C LYS A 216 10.26 21.83 -0.33
N ARG A 217 10.75 23.05 -0.51
CA ARG A 217 12.18 23.32 -0.74
C ARG A 217 13.04 23.07 0.48
N SER A 218 12.52 23.32 1.68
CA SER A 218 13.24 23.15 2.95
C SER A 218 12.44 22.30 3.95
N PRO A 219 12.23 21.00 3.68
CA PRO A 219 11.48 20.12 4.56
C PRO A 219 12.15 20.02 5.94
N ARG A 220 11.35 20.10 7.01
CA ARG A 220 11.84 20.10 8.40
C ARG A 220 11.87 18.71 9.03
N THR A 221 11.19 17.75 8.42
CA THR A 221 11.07 16.38 8.92
C THR A 221 11.46 15.38 7.84
N ALA A 222 11.87 14.18 8.26
CA ALA A 222 12.21 13.10 7.34
C ALA A 222 11.01 12.68 6.47
N ILE A 223 9.78 12.79 6.97
CA ILE A 223 8.60 12.46 6.18
C ILE A 223 8.30 13.55 5.14
N ASP A 224 8.44 14.82 5.48
CA ASP A 224 8.26 15.91 4.51
C ASP A 224 9.27 15.82 3.37
N ALA A 225 10.52 15.49 3.70
CA ALA A 225 11.58 15.25 2.72
C ALA A 225 11.20 14.16 1.71
N LYS A 226 10.61 13.05 2.19
CA LYS A 226 10.13 11.95 1.34
C LYS A 226 8.93 12.33 0.47
N PHE A 227 8.22 13.41 0.79
CA PHE A 227 7.03 13.89 0.08
C PHE A 227 7.29 15.27 -0.56
N SER A 228 8.53 15.52 -0.99
CA SER A 228 8.91 16.75 -1.66
C SER A 228 9.65 16.47 -2.97
N ILE A 229 9.06 16.88 -4.10
CA ILE A 229 9.73 16.85 -5.40
C ILE A 229 10.94 17.79 -5.40
N PRO A 230 10.85 19.08 -5.01
CA PRO A 230 12.01 19.98 -5.01
C PRO A 230 13.20 19.45 -4.19
N PHE A 231 12.94 18.92 -2.99
CA PHE A 231 13.99 18.39 -2.13
C PHE A 231 14.63 17.14 -2.73
N THR A 232 13.83 16.18 -3.20
CA THR A 232 14.36 14.92 -3.73
C THR A 232 15.15 15.13 -5.03
N VAL A 233 14.73 16.07 -5.87
CA VAL A 233 15.48 16.48 -7.08
C VAL A 233 16.80 17.15 -6.72
N ALA A 234 16.79 18.10 -5.78
CA ALA A 234 18.00 18.77 -5.32
C ALA A 234 18.99 17.79 -4.66
N LEU A 235 18.48 16.82 -3.89
CA LEU A 235 19.31 15.78 -3.29
C LEU A 235 19.95 14.89 -4.37
N ALA A 236 19.16 14.46 -5.35
CA ALA A 236 19.64 13.67 -6.48
C ALA A 236 20.71 14.42 -7.30
N SER A 237 20.53 15.74 -7.49
CA SER A 237 21.50 16.53 -8.25
C SER A 237 22.85 16.70 -7.55
N VAL A 238 22.87 16.64 -6.21
CA VAL A 238 24.11 16.74 -5.42
C VAL A 238 24.76 15.37 -5.20
N GLN A 239 23.98 14.35 -4.85
CA GLN A 239 24.52 13.03 -4.47
C GLN A 239 24.78 12.10 -5.66
N ARG A 240 24.08 12.28 -6.78
CA ARG A 240 24.24 11.51 -8.03
C ARG A 240 24.03 9.98 -7.92
N GLY A 241 23.42 9.48 -6.84
CA GLY A 241 23.08 8.07 -6.63
C GLY A 241 22.61 7.79 -5.22
#